data_AF-A0A3R6ZD44-F1
#
_entry.id   AF-A0A3R6ZD44-F1
#
_cell.length_a   1.000
_cell.length_b   1.000
_cell.length_c   1.000
_cell.angle_alpha   90.00
_cell.angle_beta   90.00
_cell.angle_gamma   90.00
#
_symmetry.space_group_name_H-M   'P 1'
#
loop_
_entity.id
_entity.type
_entity.pdbx_description
1 polymer ?
#
loop_
_entity_poly.entity_id
_entity_poly.type
_entity_poly.pdbx_seq_one_letter_code
_entity_poly.pdbx_strand_id
1 'polypeptide(L)'
;MGNRTFIRTSNPEADNRKTTTMERQDLSTSAASSSPMTAEDAAALKEKFQQMYMELIATGLTPNDAVAEALTRLYATTASTANTGSSAAPPTQPPTLQAAPVITTVQPPPAPPLPVVAATPVPVVAVAPSPVGVVAVPTTAPSAALVPPTRPPALTLALLQSNDLSLSNMQTLVYETFSHSDHLNVSCFPGHSRHDIQQGLALLASHPVLANTMGNALQSWVNQPWSNSKKWTQPTDLHQFWVVLEHPLLFDPEYRQVVGGMAKLMYFLDDGMKAAVLARWAGYSEVDLHRLLDVFHQFITLALVGAELKMDMLFAVCDLLRLLHEINEKSRKFCEFSAFYNDAVNSELNLLTDYANSGVFLKHRPTTHQTTRQLSELSFCDFPFILDPASKSLVLHFDAEYQQRRTVHGSLA
;
A
#
# COMPACT_ATOMS: atom_id res chain seq x y z
N MET A 1 0.44 -64.95 1.17
CA MET A 1 0.52 -63.60 0.56
C MET A 1 0.15 -62.60 1.64
N GLY A 2 0.98 -61.78 2.25
CA GLY A 2 2.41 -61.46 2.16
C GLY A 2 2.58 -60.28 3.13
N ASN A 3 2.86 -60.57 4.40
CA ASN A 3 3.29 -59.62 5.43
C ASN A 3 4.71 -59.13 5.12
N ARG A 4 5.04 -57.88 5.53
CA ARG A 4 6.35 -57.37 6.02
C ARG A 4 6.45 -55.86 5.72
N THR A 5 7.16 -54.97 6.43
CA THR A 5 7.84 -54.93 7.74
C THR A 5 8.48 -53.53 7.83
N PHE A 6 8.44 -52.92 9.02
CA PHE A 6 9.30 -51.80 9.45
C PHE A 6 10.78 -52.17 9.38
N ILE A 7 11.68 -51.33 8.84
CA ILE A 7 13.05 -51.19 9.36
C ILE A 7 13.53 -49.72 9.26
N ARG A 8 14.18 -49.33 10.36
CA ARG A 8 14.83 -48.08 10.77
C ARG A 8 16.30 -48.04 10.33
N THR A 9 16.99 -46.92 10.60
CA THR A 9 18.46 -46.72 10.64
C THR A 9 19.12 -46.40 9.29
N SER A 10 20.09 -45.51 9.12
CA SER A 10 21.00 -44.80 10.05
C SER A 10 21.78 -43.75 9.25
N ASN A 11 22.16 -42.64 9.89
CA ASN A 11 23.23 -41.75 9.45
C ASN A 11 24.61 -42.36 9.80
N PRO A 12 25.68 -42.10 9.02
CA PRO A 12 26.87 -41.41 9.56
C PRO A 12 27.50 -40.44 8.53
N GLU A 13 27.88 -39.21 8.89
CA GLU A 13 29.14 -38.75 9.53
C GLU A 13 30.37 -38.63 8.60
N ALA A 14 31.14 -37.54 8.83
CA ALA A 14 32.51 -37.21 8.39
C ALA A 14 32.72 -36.65 6.96
N ASP A 15 33.06 -35.36 6.79
CA ASP A 15 34.35 -34.67 7.06
C ASP A 15 35.34 -34.79 5.90
N ASN A 16 35.55 -33.71 5.12
CA ASN A 16 36.92 -33.25 4.84
C ASN A 16 37.00 -31.85 4.21
N ARG A 17 38.02 -31.13 4.69
CA ARG A 17 38.51 -29.80 4.30
C ARG A 17 39.11 -29.79 2.88
N LYS A 18 39.11 -28.62 2.22
CA LYS A 18 40.35 -28.01 1.69
C LYS A 18 40.17 -26.55 1.27
N THR A 19 40.92 -25.70 1.98
CA THR A 19 41.39 -24.36 1.63
C THR A 19 42.20 -24.37 0.32
N THR A 20 41.99 -23.39 -0.56
CA THR A 20 43.03 -22.91 -1.48
C THR A 20 42.81 -21.42 -1.75
N THR A 21 43.69 -20.63 -1.15
CA THR A 21 43.98 -19.23 -1.46
C THR A 21 44.82 -19.20 -2.74
N MET A 22 44.47 -18.37 -3.72
CA MET A 22 45.45 -17.93 -4.72
C MET A 22 45.14 -16.50 -5.20
N GLU A 23 46.23 -15.75 -5.32
CA GLU A 23 46.39 -14.31 -5.49
C GLU A 23 46.05 -13.77 -6.89
N ARG A 24 45.62 -12.50 -6.89
CA ARG A 24 45.87 -11.38 -7.83
C ARG A 24 46.12 -11.67 -9.32
N GLN A 25 45.32 -11.00 -10.15
CA GLN A 25 45.83 -10.28 -11.31
C GLN A 25 44.99 -9.04 -11.62
N ASP A 26 45.67 -7.89 -11.61
CA ASP A 26 45.18 -6.57 -12.00
C ASP A 26 44.92 -6.49 -13.51
N LEU A 27 43.78 -5.90 -13.90
CA LEU A 27 43.50 -5.45 -15.26
C LEU A 27 42.85 -4.07 -15.19
N SER A 28 43.70 -3.06 -15.35
CA SER A 28 43.37 -1.66 -15.56
C SER A 28 42.91 -1.43 -17.01
N THR A 29 41.66 -1.00 -17.19
CA THR A 29 41.15 -0.44 -18.45
C THR A 29 40.74 1.02 -18.26
N SER A 30 41.37 1.87 -19.05
CA SER A 30 41.22 3.32 -19.15
C SER A 30 39.79 3.72 -19.56
N ALA A 31 39.07 4.42 -18.69
CA ALA A 31 37.84 5.13 -19.02
C ALA A 31 38.17 6.60 -19.37
N ALA A 32 37.73 7.04 -20.56
CA ALA A 32 37.81 8.43 -20.98
C ALA A 32 36.95 9.31 -20.04
N SER A 33 37.56 10.36 -19.50
CA SER A 33 36.95 11.31 -18.58
C SER A 33 36.01 12.27 -19.31
N SER A 34 34.70 12.13 -19.12
CA SER A 34 33.76 13.25 -19.26
C SER A 34 33.73 14.01 -17.93
N SER A 35 34.21 15.26 -17.93
CA SER A 35 34.16 16.09 -16.73
C SER A 35 32.70 16.29 -16.29
N PRO A 36 32.36 16.09 -15.01
CA PRO A 36 31.01 16.37 -14.51
C PRO A 36 30.73 17.87 -14.59
N MET A 37 29.62 18.20 -15.25
CA MET A 37 29.09 19.56 -15.38
C MET A 37 28.92 20.19 -13.99
N THR A 38 29.45 21.40 -13.80
CA THR A 38 29.39 22.06 -12.50
C THR A 38 28.00 22.64 -12.23
N ALA A 39 27.66 22.85 -10.95
CA ALA A 39 26.40 23.48 -10.57
C ALA A 39 26.24 24.91 -11.16
N GLU A 40 27.35 25.58 -11.41
CA GLU A 40 27.40 26.91 -12.02
C GLU A 40 27.06 26.86 -13.52
N ASP A 41 27.55 25.84 -14.24
CA ASP A 41 27.19 25.59 -15.64
C ASP A 41 25.70 25.27 -15.80
N ALA A 42 25.12 24.54 -14.84
CA ALA A 42 23.69 24.20 -14.85
C ALA A 42 22.81 25.43 -14.60
N ALA A 43 23.24 26.33 -13.72
CA ALA A 43 22.54 27.60 -13.49
C ALA A 43 22.59 28.51 -14.73
N ALA A 44 23.75 28.61 -15.39
CA ALA A 44 23.92 29.41 -16.59
C ALA A 44 23.08 28.90 -17.78
N LEU A 45 22.98 27.58 -17.97
CA LEU A 45 22.11 27.00 -19.01
C LEU A 45 20.63 27.24 -18.73
N LYS A 46 20.22 27.18 -17.45
CA LYS A 46 18.84 27.46 -17.05
C LYS A 46 18.45 28.92 -17.33
N GLU A 47 19.33 29.86 -17.00
CA GLU A 47 19.11 31.29 -17.27
C GLU A 47 19.03 31.57 -18.77
N LYS A 48 19.95 30.99 -19.55
CA LYS A 48 19.96 31.13 -21.02
C LYS A 48 18.72 30.54 -21.67
N PHE A 49 18.23 29.40 -21.18
CA PHE A 49 16.98 28.82 -21.63
C PHE A 49 15.77 29.73 -21.35
N GLN A 50 15.68 30.27 -20.12
CA GLN A 50 14.60 31.19 -19.76
C GLN A 50 14.60 32.45 -20.62
N GLN A 51 15.78 33.00 -20.94
CA GLN A 51 15.89 34.17 -21.81
C GLN A 51 15.38 33.88 -23.23
N MET A 52 15.80 32.76 -23.83
CA MET A 52 15.35 32.37 -25.18
C MET A 52 13.86 32.05 -25.23
N TYR A 53 13.34 31.39 -24.19
CA TYR A 53 11.92 31.11 -24.08
C TYR A 53 11.09 32.40 -24.04
N MET A 54 11.47 33.38 -23.23
CA MET A 54 10.75 34.66 -23.13
C MET A 54 10.80 35.46 -24.44
N GLU A 55 11.92 35.41 -25.17
CA GLU A 55 12.04 36.02 -26.50
C GLU A 55 11.07 35.37 -27.51
N LEU A 56 10.99 34.04 -27.54
CA LEU A 56 10.14 33.31 -28.47
C LEU A 56 8.65 33.51 -28.17
N ILE A 57 8.28 33.58 -26.90
CA ILE A 57 6.93 33.97 -26.48
C ILE A 57 6.60 35.40 -26.96
N ALA A 58 7.55 36.34 -26.85
CA ALA A 58 7.35 37.71 -27.31
C ALA A 58 7.18 37.83 -28.83
N THR A 59 7.73 36.88 -29.60
CA THR A 59 7.51 36.78 -31.06
C THR A 59 6.17 36.14 -31.46
N GLY A 60 5.34 35.76 -30.48
CA GLY A 60 4.00 35.21 -30.71
C GLY A 60 3.95 33.70 -30.92
N LEU A 61 5.03 32.97 -30.60
CA LEU A 61 4.98 31.50 -30.60
C LEU A 61 4.11 30.98 -29.46
N THR A 62 3.43 29.86 -29.68
CA THR A 62 2.71 29.17 -28.62
C THR A 62 3.72 28.62 -27.59
N PRO A 63 3.33 28.45 -26.32
CA PRO A 63 4.26 27.99 -25.28
C PRO A 63 5.00 26.70 -25.61
N ASN A 64 4.33 25.73 -26.24
CA ASN A 64 4.94 24.46 -26.59
C ASN A 64 5.95 24.60 -27.73
N ASP A 65 5.65 25.42 -28.73
CA ASP A 65 6.57 25.69 -29.85
C ASP A 65 7.78 26.51 -29.39
N ALA A 66 7.57 27.48 -28.50
CA ALA A 66 8.63 28.28 -27.91
C ALA A 66 9.60 27.42 -27.07
N VAL A 67 9.09 26.43 -26.32
CA VAL A 67 9.94 25.48 -25.58
C VAL A 67 10.77 24.62 -26.53
N ALA A 68 10.15 24.05 -27.57
CA ALA A 68 10.84 23.19 -28.54
C ALA A 68 11.96 23.95 -29.28
N GLU A 69 11.68 25.18 -29.71
CA GLU A 69 12.64 26.05 -30.40
C GLU A 69 13.75 26.53 -29.44
N ALA A 70 13.41 26.89 -28.19
CA ALA A 70 14.40 27.29 -27.18
C ALA A 70 15.37 26.14 -26.83
N LEU A 71 14.86 24.91 -26.68
CA LEU A 71 15.70 23.74 -26.44
C LEU A 71 16.59 23.45 -27.65
N THR A 72 16.05 23.50 -28.87
CA THR A 72 16.81 23.29 -30.11
C THR A 72 17.97 24.28 -30.24
N ARG A 73 17.74 25.56 -29.96
CA ARG A 73 18.77 26.61 -29.95
C ARG A 73 19.79 26.42 -28.83
N LEU A 74 19.35 25.99 -27.64
CA LEU A 74 20.23 25.70 -26.51
C LEU A 74 21.22 24.58 -26.86
N TYR A 75 20.71 23.47 -27.43
CA TYR A 75 21.53 22.33 -27.88
C TYR A 75 22.50 22.71 -29.01
N ALA A 76 22.05 23.48 -30.00
CA ALA A 76 22.90 23.97 -31.09
C ALA A 76 24.03 24.88 -30.57
N THR A 77 23.73 25.69 -29.55
CA THR A 77 24.71 26.57 -28.93
C THR A 77 25.73 25.78 -28.11
N THR A 78 25.30 24.78 -27.33
CA THR A 78 26.21 23.92 -26.55
C THR A 78 27.05 23.00 -27.45
N ALA A 79 26.53 22.58 -28.60
CA ALA A 79 27.27 21.78 -29.58
C ALA A 79 28.31 22.62 -30.34
N SER A 80 28.02 23.91 -30.60
CA SER A 80 28.96 24.82 -31.27
C SER A 80 30.17 25.18 -30.40
N THR A 81 30.01 25.23 -29.07
CA THR A 81 31.14 25.47 -28.13
C THR A 81 32.08 24.26 -28.01
N ALA A 82 31.64 23.06 -28.43
CA ALA A 82 32.46 21.84 -28.39
C ALA A 82 33.30 21.61 -29.66
N ASN A 83 33.07 22.38 -30.74
CA ASN A 83 33.69 22.16 -32.05
C ASN A 83 34.32 23.44 -32.64
N THR A 84 35.38 23.94 -32.00
CA THR A 84 36.45 24.63 -32.74
C THR A 84 37.53 23.61 -33.08
N GLY A 85 37.28 22.85 -34.16
CA GLY A 85 38.22 21.86 -34.69
C GLY A 85 37.60 21.01 -35.80
N SER A 86 37.77 21.45 -37.05
CA SER A 86 37.58 20.70 -38.30
C SER A 86 36.16 20.48 -38.88
N SER A 87 36.05 21.04 -40.09
CA SER A 87 35.08 20.84 -41.17
C SER A 87 34.70 19.38 -41.49
N ALA A 88 33.39 19.10 -41.70
CA ALA A 88 32.81 18.60 -42.96
C ALA A 88 31.36 18.04 -42.82
N ALA A 89 30.47 18.54 -43.70
CA ALA A 89 29.27 17.96 -44.35
C ALA A 89 28.12 17.24 -43.58
N PRO A 90 26.86 17.35 -44.06
CA PRO A 90 25.65 16.96 -43.31
C PRO A 90 25.09 15.58 -43.74
N PRO A 91 24.31 14.89 -42.88
CA PRO A 91 23.39 13.86 -43.34
C PRO A 91 21.92 14.32 -43.30
N THR A 92 21.24 13.89 -44.35
CA THR A 92 19.82 13.99 -44.68
C THR A 92 18.92 13.06 -43.86
N GLN A 93 17.75 13.58 -43.49
CA GLN A 93 16.43 12.96 -43.21
C GLN A 93 15.83 13.11 -41.79
N PRO A 94 14.50 13.30 -41.67
CA PRO A 94 13.84 13.78 -40.45
C PRO A 94 13.26 12.63 -39.60
N PRO A 95 13.18 12.77 -38.26
CA PRO A 95 12.30 11.95 -37.45
C PRO A 95 10.94 12.61 -37.25
N THR A 96 9.92 11.88 -37.69
CA THR A 96 8.68 11.53 -37.01
C THR A 96 8.27 12.29 -35.73
N LEU A 97 7.02 12.78 -35.78
CA LEU A 97 6.20 13.32 -34.69
C LEU A 97 6.30 12.51 -33.39
N GLN A 98 6.66 13.17 -32.27
CA GLN A 98 6.43 12.66 -30.93
C GLN A 98 5.91 13.75 -29.98
N ALA A 99 5.10 13.27 -29.05
CA ALA A 99 4.15 13.95 -28.19
C ALA A 99 4.74 15.05 -27.28
N ALA A 100 3.88 16.01 -26.96
CA ALA A 100 4.12 17.11 -26.03
C ALA A 100 4.43 16.63 -24.60
N PRO A 101 5.33 17.30 -23.86
CA PRO A 101 5.50 17.04 -22.43
C PRO A 101 4.60 17.93 -21.56
N VAL A 102 4.26 17.31 -20.43
CA VAL A 102 3.38 17.73 -19.34
C VAL A 102 3.87 18.99 -18.63
N ILE A 103 2.93 19.89 -18.35
CA ILE A 103 3.09 21.12 -17.55
C ILE A 103 3.38 20.73 -16.10
N THR A 104 4.53 21.16 -15.56
CA THR A 104 4.83 21.06 -14.13
C THR A 104 4.30 22.30 -13.42
N THR A 105 3.27 22.16 -12.59
CA THR A 105 2.78 23.23 -11.71
C THR A 105 3.70 23.39 -10.50
N VAL A 106 4.14 24.62 -10.25
CA VAL A 106 5.03 25.00 -9.14
C VAL A 106 4.20 25.21 -7.86
N GLN A 107 4.60 24.50 -6.80
CA GLN A 107 4.08 24.62 -5.43
C GLN A 107 4.50 25.96 -4.78
N PRO A 108 3.61 26.66 -4.03
CA PRO A 108 3.96 27.91 -3.35
C PRO A 108 4.75 27.66 -2.04
N PRO A 109 5.54 28.66 -1.57
CA PRO A 109 6.50 28.48 -0.48
C PRO A 109 5.85 28.32 0.90
N PRO A 110 6.54 27.67 1.86
CA PRO A 110 6.00 27.38 3.19
C PRO A 110 5.94 28.64 4.09
N ALA A 111 4.87 28.74 4.87
CA ALA A 111 4.65 29.78 5.87
C ALA A 111 5.59 29.63 7.08
N PRO A 112 5.94 30.75 7.77
CA PRO A 112 6.88 30.73 8.89
C PRO A 112 6.30 30.04 10.15
N PRO A 113 7.15 29.46 11.02
CA PRO A 113 6.73 28.68 12.17
C PRO A 113 6.18 29.55 13.31
N LEU A 114 5.07 29.12 13.91
CA LEU A 114 4.53 29.68 15.15
C LEU A 114 5.30 29.17 16.38
N PRO A 115 5.35 29.95 17.48
CA PRO A 115 6.17 29.63 18.65
C PRO A 115 5.60 28.46 19.47
N VAL A 116 6.48 27.52 19.81
CA VAL A 116 6.22 26.33 20.64
C VAL A 116 6.04 26.75 22.10
N VAL A 117 4.87 26.48 22.68
CA VAL A 117 4.63 26.54 24.12
C VAL A 117 5.13 25.23 24.73
N ALA A 118 6.11 25.33 25.64
CA ALA A 118 6.75 24.20 26.30
C ALA A 118 5.78 23.46 27.23
N ALA A 119 5.58 22.16 26.99
CA ALA A 119 4.92 21.26 27.92
C ALA A 119 5.94 20.72 28.94
N THR A 120 5.66 20.94 30.22
CA THR A 120 6.40 20.41 31.36
C THR A 120 6.29 18.88 31.46
N PRO A 121 7.40 18.15 31.72
CA PRO A 121 7.36 16.70 31.89
C PRO A 121 6.87 16.30 33.29
N VAL A 122 5.97 15.31 33.32
CA VAL A 122 5.50 14.61 34.54
C VAL A 122 6.51 13.53 34.92
N PRO A 123 6.88 13.35 36.21
CA PRO A 123 7.93 12.42 36.61
C PRO A 123 7.46 10.96 36.60
N VAL A 124 8.30 10.10 36.00
CA VAL A 124 8.20 8.64 36.06
C VAL A 124 8.73 8.17 37.42
N VAL A 125 7.87 7.58 38.24
CA VAL A 125 8.26 6.90 39.48
C VAL A 125 8.82 5.53 39.12
N ALA A 126 10.13 5.38 39.23
CA ALA A 126 10.82 4.10 39.19
C ALA A 126 10.62 3.35 40.51
N VAL A 127 10.04 2.15 40.46
CA VAL A 127 10.00 1.21 41.59
C VAL A 127 11.15 0.22 41.42
N ALA A 128 12.07 0.24 42.38
CA ALA A 128 13.25 -0.62 42.45
C ALA A 128 12.88 -2.08 42.81
N PRO A 129 13.69 -3.08 42.40
CA PRO A 129 13.53 -4.47 42.81
C PRO A 129 14.20 -4.72 44.16
N SER A 130 13.61 -5.58 44.99
CA SER A 130 14.17 -6.03 46.27
C SER A 130 13.66 -7.44 46.61
N PRO A 131 14.39 -8.21 47.44
CA PRO A 131 15.12 -9.36 46.94
C PRO A 131 14.57 -10.72 47.40
N VAL A 132 15.13 -11.74 46.75
CA VAL A 132 15.00 -13.18 46.99
C VAL A 132 14.98 -13.52 48.49
N GLY A 133 13.85 -14.10 48.93
CA GLY A 133 13.69 -14.75 50.22
C GLY A 133 13.22 -16.19 50.02
N VAL A 134 14.12 -17.14 50.22
CA VAL A 134 13.83 -18.59 50.26
C VAL A 134 13.14 -18.89 51.58
N VAL A 135 11.86 -19.29 51.56
CA VAL A 135 11.20 -19.93 52.71
C VAL A 135 10.31 -21.09 52.24
N ALA A 136 10.44 -22.19 52.99
CA ALA A 136 9.98 -23.53 52.72
C ALA A 136 8.46 -23.71 52.56
N VAL A 137 8.13 -24.74 51.78
CA VAL A 137 6.79 -25.34 51.61
C VAL A 137 6.27 -25.91 52.92
N PRO A 138 4.97 -25.71 53.22
CA PRO A 138 4.15 -26.84 53.61
C PRO A 138 2.88 -26.98 52.78
N THR A 139 2.57 -28.25 52.61
CA THR A 139 1.53 -28.92 51.85
C THR A 139 0.10 -28.50 52.24
N THR A 140 -0.82 -28.69 51.28
CA THR A 140 -2.29 -28.78 51.37
C THR A 140 -3.12 -27.49 51.44
N ALA A 141 -3.60 -27.04 50.27
CA ALA A 141 -4.87 -26.33 50.11
C ALA A 141 -5.49 -26.66 48.72
N PRO A 142 -6.83 -26.75 48.60
CA PRO A 142 -7.49 -27.25 47.41
C PRO A 142 -7.39 -26.27 46.24
N SER A 143 -7.25 -26.84 45.04
CA SER A 143 -7.22 -26.15 43.76
C SER A 143 -8.29 -25.06 43.67
N ALA A 144 -7.88 -23.81 43.76
CA ALA A 144 -8.70 -22.68 43.36
C ALA A 144 -8.90 -22.82 41.85
N ALA A 145 -10.09 -23.28 41.45
CA ALA A 145 -10.51 -23.26 40.07
C ALA A 145 -10.29 -21.84 39.55
N LEU A 146 -9.44 -21.71 38.52
CA LEU A 146 -9.34 -20.48 37.74
C LEU A 146 -10.77 -20.13 37.32
N VAL A 147 -11.33 -19.08 37.92
CA VAL A 147 -12.55 -18.44 37.41
C VAL A 147 -12.18 -17.99 36.00
N PRO A 148 -12.85 -18.49 34.94
CA PRO A 148 -12.58 -18.02 33.61
C PRO A 148 -12.83 -16.50 33.59
N PRO A 149 -12.03 -15.71 32.84
CA PRO A 149 -12.23 -14.27 32.76
C PRO A 149 -13.69 -14.01 32.40
N THR A 150 -14.37 -13.19 33.21
CA THR A 150 -15.74 -12.74 32.97
C THR A 150 -15.81 -12.16 31.57
N ARG A 151 -16.55 -12.84 30.68
CA ARG A 151 -16.77 -12.39 29.31
C ARG A 151 -17.35 -10.97 29.37
N PRO A 152 -16.79 -10.00 28.63
CA PRO A 152 -17.36 -8.66 28.59
C PRO A 152 -18.82 -8.74 28.13
N PRO A 153 -19.70 -7.85 28.64
CA PRO A 153 -21.10 -7.84 28.23
C PRO A 153 -21.20 -7.72 26.71
N ALA A 154 -22.14 -8.43 26.10
CA ALA A 154 -22.32 -8.36 24.66
C ALA A 154 -22.95 -7.01 24.27
N LEU A 155 -22.34 -6.32 23.33
CA LEU A 155 -22.92 -5.15 22.68
C LEU A 155 -23.97 -5.64 21.68
N THR A 156 -25.24 -5.54 22.04
CA THR A 156 -26.38 -6.02 21.23
C THR A 156 -27.28 -4.87 20.83
N LEU A 157 -28.08 -5.06 19.77
CA LEU A 157 -29.06 -4.06 19.36
C LEU A 157 -30.09 -3.79 20.46
N ALA A 158 -30.54 -4.85 21.15
CA ALA A 158 -31.48 -4.73 22.26
C ALA A 158 -30.94 -3.86 23.40
N LEU A 159 -29.66 -4.01 23.75
CA LEU A 159 -29.00 -3.19 24.77
C LEU A 159 -28.92 -1.71 24.37
N LEU A 160 -28.63 -1.44 23.09
CA LEU A 160 -28.58 -0.08 22.56
C LEU A 160 -29.96 0.57 22.53
N GLN A 161 -31.00 -0.20 22.22
CA GLN A 161 -32.38 0.29 22.17
C GLN A 161 -33.00 0.49 23.55
N SER A 162 -32.68 -0.37 24.52
CA SER A 162 -33.19 -0.23 25.88
C SER A 162 -32.57 0.96 26.61
N ASN A 163 -31.32 1.32 26.25
CA ASN A 163 -30.59 2.44 26.83
C ASN A 163 -30.48 2.36 28.37
N ASP A 164 -30.38 1.13 28.89
CA ASP A 164 -30.37 0.86 30.35
C ASP A 164 -29.03 1.21 31.02
N LEU A 165 -27.98 1.43 30.23
CA LEU A 165 -26.64 1.74 30.72
C LEU A 165 -26.42 3.25 30.79
N SER A 166 -25.69 3.70 31.82
CA SER A 166 -25.19 5.08 31.86
C SER A 166 -24.26 5.34 30.68
N LEU A 167 -24.18 6.59 30.23
CA LEU A 167 -23.29 6.98 29.12
C LEU A 167 -21.83 6.58 29.36
N SER A 168 -21.34 6.71 30.60
CA SER A 168 -19.98 6.28 30.95
C SER A 168 -19.79 4.78 30.82
N ASN A 169 -20.75 3.97 31.26
CA ASN A 169 -20.66 2.52 31.14
C ASN A 169 -20.77 2.08 29.67
N MET A 170 -21.61 2.76 28.88
CA MET A 170 -21.72 2.51 27.45
C MET A 170 -20.42 2.85 26.71
N GLN A 171 -19.74 3.95 27.07
CA GLN A 171 -18.44 4.29 26.48
C GLN A 171 -17.39 3.22 26.77
N THR A 172 -17.29 2.76 28.02
CA THR A 172 -16.37 1.67 28.39
C THR A 172 -16.66 0.41 27.58
N LEU A 173 -17.94 0.03 27.50
CA LEU A 173 -18.37 -1.14 26.73
C LEU A 173 -18.03 -1.01 25.24
N VAL A 174 -18.32 0.14 24.63
CA VAL A 174 -17.99 0.41 23.22
C VAL A 174 -16.48 0.33 23.01
N TYR A 175 -15.69 1.00 23.85
CA TYR A 175 -14.24 0.98 23.72
C TYR A 175 -13.68 -0.45 23.84
N GLU A 176 -14.07 -1.21 24.86
CA GLU A 176 -13.63 -2.59 25.06
C GLU A 176 -14.06 -3.51 23.91
N THR A 177 -15.26 -3.30 23.36
CA THR A 177 -15.79 -4.11 22.26
C THR A 177 -15.02 -3.88 20.96
N PHE A 178 -14.71 -2.62 20.61
CA PHE A 178 -14.12 -2.27 19.32
C PHE A 178 -12.58 -2.21 19.29
N SER A 179 -11.92 -2.18 20.45
CA SER A 179 -10.45 -2.04 20.53
C SER A 179 -9.67 -3.34 20.33
N HIS A 180 -10.30 -4.50 20.53
CA HIS A 180 -9.66 -5.80 20.49
C HIS A 180 -10.40 -6.76 19.56
N SER A 181 -9.65 -7.50 18.73
CA SER A 181 -10.21 -8.48 17.81
C SER A 181 -11.10 -9.50 18.50
N ASP A 182 -10.68 -10.06 19.64
CA ASP A 182 -11.44 -11.11 20.34
C ASP A 182 -12.81 -10.59 20.81
N HIS A 183 -12.88 -9.35 21.29
CA HIS A 183 -14.13 -8.74 21.74
C HIS A 183 -14.99 -8.32 20.57
N LEU A 184 -14.41 -7.74 19.52
CA LEU A 184 -15.13 -7.36 18.32
C LEU A 184 -15.74 -8.59 17.63
N ASN A 185 -15.06 -9.73 17.73
CA ASN A 185 -15.47 -10.98 17.12
C ASN A 185 -16.57 -11.72 17.93
N VAL A 186 -16.55 -11.65 19.26
CA VAL A 186 -17.45 -12.43 20.13
C VAL A 186 -18.54 -11.58 20.79
N SER A 187 -18.25 -10.33 21.11
CA SER A 187 -19.12 -9.45 21.89
C SER A 187 -19.88 -8.43 21.06
N CYS A 188 -19.42 -8.13 19.84
CA CYS A 188 -20.10 -7.18 18.96
C CYS A 188 -21.19 -7.86 18.12
N PHE A 189 -22.45 -7.62 18.47
CA PHE A 189 -23.64 -8.14 17.78
C PHE A 189 -23.58 -9.66 17.51
N PRO A 190 -23.36 -10.51 18.53
CA PRO A 190 -23.23 -11.95 18.34
C PRO A 190 -24.51 -12.55 17.74
N GLY A 191 -24.38 -13.26 16.63
CA GLY A 191 -25.51 -13.93 15.95
C GLY A 191 -26.58 -13.01 15.37
N HIS A 192 -26.31 -11.70 15.30
CA HIS A 192 -27.24 -10.73 14.73
C HIS A 192 -27.18 -10.73 13.21
N SER A 193 -28.27 -10.29 12.57
CA SER A 193 -28.28 -10.11 11.12
C SER A 193 -27.45 -8.88 10.72
N ARG A 194 -27.07 -8.81 9.45
CA ARG A 194 -26.38 -7.64 8.89
C ARG A 194 -27.17 -6.34 9.13
N HIS A 195 -28.49 -6.39 8.96
CA HIS A 195 -29.38 -5.25 9.21
C HIS A 195 -29.30 -4.78 10.67
N ASP A 196 -29.28 -5.71 11.62
CA ASP A 196 -29.19 -5.37 13.04
C ASP A 196 -27.84 -4.75 13.40
N ILE A 197 -26.75 -5.23 12.78
CA ILE A 197 -25.42 -4.64 12.92
C ILE A 197 -25.42 -3.20 12.41
N GLN A 198 -25.92 -2.97 11.19
CA GLN A 198 -26.01 -1.62 10.61
C GLN A 198 -26.84 -0.67 11.50
N GLN A 199 -28.00 -1.13 11.98
CA GLN A 199 -28.86 -0.35 12.85
C GLN A 199 -28.16 -0.02 14.18
N GLY A 200 -27.48 -1.00 14.79
CA GLY A 200 -26.75 -0.79 16.03
C GLY A 200 -25.58 0.18 15.86
N LEU A 201 -24.80 0.04 14.79
CA LEU A 201 -23.70 0.97 14.47
C LEU A 201 -24.22 2.38 14.17
N ALA A 202 -25.36 2.51 13.50
CA ALA A 202 -26.01 3.81 13.26
C ALA A 202 -26.48 4.48 14.57
N LEU A 203 -26.99 3.71 15.53
CA LEU A 203 -27.35 4.22 16.86
C LEU A 203 -26.12 4.69 17.65
N LEU A 204 -24.98 4.01 17.52
CA LEU A 204 -23.72 4.45 18.12
C LEU A 204 -23.19 5.72 17.43
N ALA A 205 -23.22 5.76 16.10
CA ALA A 205 -22.74 6.89 15.31
C ALA A 205 -23.59 8.16 15.49
N SER A 206 -24.89 8.02 15.80
CA SER A 206 -25.77 9.17 16.07
C SER A 206 -25.47 9.89 17.38
N HIS A 207 -24.72 9.25 18.30
CA HIS A 207 -24.27 9.83 19.55
C HIS A 207 -22.81 10.28 19.44
N PRO A 208 -22.49 11.58 19.37
CA PRO A 208 -21.14 12.07 19.06
C PRO A 208 -20.04 11.51 19.98
N VAL A 209 -20.37 11.33 21.26
CA VAL A 209 -19.38 10.80 22.22
C VAL A 209 -19.12 9.32 22.00
N LEU A 210 -20.15 8.52 21.71
CA LEU A 210 -19.98 7.10 21.40
C LEU A 210 -19.33 6.89 20.03
N ALA A 211 -19.66 7.73 19.05
CA ALA A 211 -19.02 7.76 17.74
C ALA A 211 -17.51 8.00 17.86
N ASN A 212 -17.09 9.01 18.64
CA ASN A 212 -15.68 9.30 18.89
C ASN A 212 -14.98 8.15 19.63
N THR A 213 -15.62 7.57 20.66
CA THR A 213 -15.07 6.43 21.39
C THR A 213 -14.91 5.21 20.48
N MET A 214 -15.90 4.92 19.64
CA MET A 214 -15.85 3.83 18.66
C MET A 214 -14.76 4.07 17.61
N GLY A 215 -14.66 5.28 17.07
CA GLY A 215 -13.61 5.65 16.11
C GLY A 215 -12.20 5.46 16.69
N ASN A 216 -11.97 5.92 17.92
CA ASN A 216 -10.69 5.72 18.63
C ASN A 216 -10.39 4.24 18.88
N ALA A 217 -11.40 3.47 19.28
CA ALA A 217 -11.26 2.03 19.52
C ALA A 217 -10.95 1.27 18.23
N LEU A 218 -11.67 1.55 17.13
CA LEU A 218 -11.41 0.99 15.82
C LEU A 218 -10.01 1.37 15.31
N GLN A 219 -9.57 2.61 15.54
CA GLN A 219 -8.21 3.05 15.22
C GLN A 219 -7.17 2.23 15.99
N SER A 220 -7.40 1.93 17.27
CA SER A 220 -6.54 1.03 18.05
C SER A 220 -6.52 -0.38 17.45
N TRP A 221 -7.68 -0.91 17.07
CA TRP A 221 -7.81 -2.25 16.49
C TRP A 221 -7.08 -2.39 15.15
N VAL A 222 -7.20 -1.42 14.22
CA VAL A 222 -6.54 -1.50 12.91
C VAL A 222 -5.03 -1.30 12.97
N ASN A 223 -4.52 -0.66 14.03
CA ASN A 223 -3.08 -0.44 14.23
C ASN A 223 -2.38 -1.62 14.92
N GLN A 224 -3.10 -2.70 15.21
CA GLN A 224 -2.49 -3.91 15.76
C GLN A 224 -1.45 -4.52 14.79
N PRO A 225 -0.46 -5.28 15.29
CA PRO A 225 0.52 -5.93 14.43
C PRO A 225 -0.16 -6.89 13.44
N TRP A 226 0.21 -6.80 12.17
CA TRP A 226 -0.28 -7.67 11.09
C TRP A 226 -0.03 -9.16 11.36
N SER A 227 0.93 -9.50 12.22
CA SER A 227 1.16 -10.88 12.67
C SER A 227 -0.03 -11.50 13.39
N ASN A 228 -0.96 -10.69 13.91
CA ASN A 228 -2.21 -11.18 14.49
C ASN A 228 -3.11 -11.86 13.47
N SER A 229 -3.01 -11.51 12.17
CA SER A 229 -3.77 -12.19 11.11
C SER A 229 -3.50 -13.69 11.05
N LYS A 230 -2.32 -14.14 11.50
CA LYS A 230 -1.96 -15.57 11.57
C LYS A 230 -2.73 -16.35 12.64
N LYS A 231 -3.39 -15.67 13.58
CA LYS A 231 -4.20 -16.30 14.62
C LYS A 231 -5.62 -16.59 14.14
N TRP A 232 -6.10 -15.85 13.14
CA TRP A 232 -7.43 -15.99 12.56
C TRP A 232 -7.37 -17.08 11.51
N THR A 233 -7.69 -18.30 11.93
CA THR A 233 -7.56 -19.51 11.10
C THR A 233 -8.91 -20.20 10.87
N GLN A 234 -9.96 -19.70 11.52
CA GLN A 234 -11.32 -20.17 11.37
C GLN A 234 -12.22 -19.09 10.77
N PRO A 235 -13.24 -19.43 9.96
CA PRO A 235 -14.18 -18.45 9.41
C PRO A 235 -14.90 -17.62 10.48
N THR A 236 -15.04 -18.16 11.70
CA THR A 236 -15.60 -17.45 12.85
C THR A 236 -14.72 -16.29 13.31
N ASP A 237 -13.42 -16.31 13.04
CA ASP A 237 -12.46 -15.26 13.41
C ASP A 237 -12.58 -14.01 12.51
N LEU A 238 -13.34 -14.13 11.41
CA LEU A 238 -13.56 -13.07 10.44
C LEU A 238 -14.76 -12.18 10.80
N HIS A 239 -15.53 -12.48 11.85
CA HIS A 239 -16.74 -11.71 12.21
C HIS A 239 -16.46 -10.24 12.47
N GLN A 240 -15.30 -9.94 13.06
CA GLN A 240 -14.81 -8.57 13.20
C GLN A 240 -14.81 -7.76 11.90
N PHE A 241 -14.44 -8.36 10.76
CA PHE A 241 -14.43 -7.66 9.47
C PHE A 241 -15.84 -7.41 8.96
N TRP A 242 -16.76 -8.36 9.19
CA TRP A 242 -18.16 -8.20 8.81
C TRP A 242 -18.79 -7.04 9.57
N VAL A 243 -18.51 -6.91 10.87
CA VAL A 243 -19.00 -5.79 11.68
C VAL A 243 -18.48 -4.46 11.13
N VAL A 244 -17.17 -4.34 10.90
CA VAL A 244 -16.56 -3.07 10.48
C VAL A 244 -17.00 -2.68 9.06
N LEU A 245 -17.18 -3.65 8.16
CA LEU A 245 -17.68 -3.42 6.80
C LEU A 245 -19.14 -2.94 6.75
N GLU A 246 -19.88 -3.03 7.87
CA GLU A 246 -21.23 -2.47 7.99
C GLU A 246 -21.27 -1.09 8.65
N HIS A 247 -20.12 -0.49 8.93
CA HIS A 247 -20.06 0.80 9.58
C HIS A 247 -20.60 1.92 8.66
N PRO A 248 -21.50 2.81 9.14
CA PRO A 248 -22.16 3.82 8.29
C PRO A 248 -21.18 4.88 7.75
N LEU A 249 -20.08 5.13 8.46
CA LEU A 249 -19.07 6.13 8.09
C LEU A 249 -17.96 5.59 7.18
N LEU A 250 -18.09 4.41 6.56
CA LEU A 250 -17.02 3.88 5.68
C LEU A 250 -16.71 4.77 4.47
N PHE A 251 -17.66 5.59 4.04
CA PHE A 251 -17.48 6.58 2.98
C PHE A 251 -16.92 7.93 3.48
N ASP A 252 -16.79 8.10 4.79
CA ASP A 252 -16.31 9.34 5.38
C ASP A 252 -14.78 9.41 5.25
N PRO A 253 -14.20 10.50 4.71
CA PRO A 253 -12.75 10.70 4.67
C PRO A 253 -12.04 10.48 6.01
N GLU A 254 -12.70 10.76 7.13
CA GLU A 254 -12.16 10.58 8.48
C GLU A 254 -11.95 9.09 8.84
N TYR A 255 -12.74 8.19 8.24
CA TYR A 255 -12.65 6.74 8.45
C TYR A 255 -11.62 6.04 7.56
N ARG A 256 -10.91 6.78 6.70
CA ARG A 256 -9.92 6.23 5.77
C ARG A 256 -8.88 5.37 6.48
N GLN A 257 -8.36 5.80 7.63
CA GLN A 257 -7.36 5.03 8.38
C GLN A 257 -7.89 3.67 8.85
N VAL A 258 -9.18 3.61 9.22
CA VAL A 258 -9.85 2.35 9.59
C VAL A 258 -10.00 1.44 8.37
N VAL A 259 -10.45 1.96 7.23
CA VAL A 259 -10.59 1.17 5.99
C VAL A 259 -9.24 0.61 5.54
N GLY A 260 -8.21 1.46 5.45
CA GLY A 260 -6.88 1.07 5.01
C GLY A 260 -6.19 0.10 5.96
N GLY A 261 -6.30 0.32 7.27
CA GLY A 261 -5.74 -0.58 8.26
C GLY A 261 -6.46 -1.93 8.31
N MET A 262 -7.79 -1.95 8.21
CA MET A 262 -8.57 -3.18 8.05
C MET A 262 -8.16 -3.94 6.79
N ALA A 263 -8.05 -3.26 5.66
CA ALA A 263 -7.63 -3.88 4.41
C ALA A 263 -6.23 -4.51 4.54
N LYS A 264 -5.31 -3.82 5.22
CA LYS A 264 -3.98 -4.37 5.52
C LYS A 264 -4.05 -5.63 6.39
N LEU A 265 -4.90 -5.66 7.42
CA LEU A 265 -5.10 -6.88 8.23
C LEU A 265 -5.64 -8.05 7.38
N MET A 266 -6.59 -7.76 6.49
CA MET A 266 -7.17 -8.76 5.58
C MET A 266 -6.19 -9.22 4.50
N TYR A 267 -5.28 -8.35 4.05
CA TYR A 267 -4.23 -8.69 3.08
C TYR A 267 -3.33 -9.82 3.60
N PHE A 268 -3.02 -9.82 4.90
CA PHE A 268 -2.16 -10.81 5.56
C PHE A 268 -2.90 -12.06 6.06
N LEU A 269 -4.20 -12.20 5.75
CA LEU A 269 -4.89 -13.48 5.94
C LEU A 269 -4.28 -14.56 5.06
N ASP A 270 -4.32 -15.81 5.52
CA ASP A 270 -3.93 -16.94 4.69
C ASP A 270 -4.94 -17.19 3.55
N ASP A 271 -4.53 -17.99 2.57
CA ASP A 271 -5.36 -18.27 1.39
C ASP A 271 -6.68 -18.96 1.75
N GLY A 272 -6.71 -19.75 2.83
CA GLY A 272 -7.92 -20.40 3.32
C GLY A 272 -8.96 -19.40 3.84
N MET A 273 -8.51 -18.40 4.60
CA MET A 273 -9.35 -17.32 5.10
C MET A 273 -9.76 -16.35 3.99
N LYS A 274 -8.87 -16.05 3.03
CA LYS A 274 -9.25 -15.28 1.83
C LYS A 274 -10.33 -16.00 1.01
N ALA A 275 -10.23 -17.33 0.87
CA ALA A 275 -11.28 -18.13 0.24
C ALA A 275 -12.60 -18.07 1.02
N ALA A 276 -12.56 -18.04 2.36
CA ALA A 276 -13.76 -17.84 3.18
C ALA A 276 -14.39 -16.45 2.99
N VAL A 277 -13.57 -15.39 2.88
CA VAL A 277 -14.04 -14.04 2.54
C VAL A 277 -14.74 -14.04 1.18
N LEU A 278 -14.10 -14.62 0.17
CA LEU A 278 -14.66 -14.72 -1.17
C LEU A 278 -15.98 -15.48 -1.19
N ALA A 279 -16.05 -16.64 -0.53
CA ALA A 279 -17.27 -17.44 -0.44
C ALA A 279 -18.41 -16.67 0.26
N ARG A 280 -18.09 -15.90 1.31
CA ARG A 280 -19.07 -15.07 2.03
C ARG A 280 -19.60 -13.94 1.14
N TRP A 281 -18.70 -13.21 0.48
CA TRP A 281 -19.08 -12.10 -0.41
C TRP A 281 -19.79 -12.57 -1.67
N ALA A 282 -19.48 -13.76 -2.20
CA ALA A 282 -20.22 -14.32 -3.33
C ALA A 282 -21.73 -14.52 -3.03
N GLY A 283 -22.09 -14.66 -1.75
CA GLY A 283 -23.47 -14.73 -1.28
C GLY A 283 -24.16 -13.37 -1.09
N TYR A 284 -23.47 -12.24 -1.30
CA TYR A 284 -24.05 -10.92 -1.11
C TYR A 284 -25.01 -10.53 -2.25
N SER A 285 -25.87 -9.55 -1.96
CA SER A 285 -26.70 -8.90 -2.98
C SER A 285 -25.83 -8.05 -3.92
N GLU A 286 -26.34 -7.76 -5.11
CA GLU A 286 -25.63 -6.91 -6.08
C GLU A 286 -25.41 -5.49 -5.52
N VAL A 287 -26.38 -4.97 -4.75
CA VAL A 287 -26.29 -3.66 -4.10
C VAL A 287 -25.14 -3.65 -3.08
N ASP A 288 -24.96 -4.73 -2.34
CA ASP A 288 -23.92 -4.81 -1.32
C ASP A 288 -22.53 -4.96 -1.92
N LEU A 289 -22.41 -5.72 -3.01
CA LEU A 289 -21.16 -5.85 -3.75
C LEU A 289 -20.74 -4.51 -4.36
N HIS A 290 -21.69 -3.75 -4.94
CA HIS A 290 -21.41 -2.39 -5.41
C HIS A 290 -21.00 -1.45 -4.29
N ARG A 291 -21.69 -1.50 -3.13
CA ARG A 291 -21.30 -0.68 -1.98
C ARG A 291 -19.85 -0.94 -1.56
N LEU A 292 -19.42 -2.21 -1.54
CA LEU A 292 -18.03 -2.55 -1.23
C LEU A 292 -17.06 -2.04 -2.32
N LEU A 293 -17.44 -2.17 -3.60
CA LEU A 293 -16.70 -1.62 -4.72
C LEU A 293 -16.48 -0.11 -4.53
N ASP A 294 -17.55 0.65 -4.26
CA ASP A 294 -17.50 2.10 -4.11
C ASP A 294 -16.61 2.52 -2.91
N VAL A 295 -16.70 1.82 -1.77
CA VAL A 295 -15.84 2.09 -0.59
C VAL A 295 -14.36 1.94 -0.95
N PHE A 296 -13.99 0.87 -1.66
CA PHE A 296 -12.61 0.64 -2.05
C PHE A 296 -12.12 1.61 -3.13
N HIS A 297 -12.95 1.94 -4.12
CA HIS A 297 -12.63 2.96 -5.11
C HIS A 297 -12.43 4.33 -4.49
N GLN A 298 -13.33 4.74 -3.59
CA GLN A 298 -13.23 6.01 -2.91
C GLN A 298 -11.95 6.08 -2.05
N PHE A 299 -11.60 5.00 -1.35
CA PHE A 299 -10.34 4.93 -0.61
C PHE A 299 -9.14 5.19 -1.53
N ILE A 300 -9.06 4.50 -2.66
CA ILE A 300 -7.95 4.63 -3.62
C ILE A 300 -7.86 6.06 -4.16
N THR A 301 -8.99 6.62 -4.59
CA THR A 301 -9.07 7.98 -5.11
C THR A 301 -8.62 9.00 -4.06
N LEU A 302 -9.12 8.90 -2.84
CA LEU A 302 -8.76 9.84 -1.77
C LEU A 302 -7.31 9.70 -1.34
N ALA A 303 -6.74 8.49 -1.37
CA ALA A 303 -5.33 8.27 -1.04
C ALA A 303 -4.39 8.88 -2.10
N LEU A 304 -4.73 8.76 -3.38
CA LEU A 304 -3.93 9.33 -4.48
C LEU A 304 -4.01 10.85 -4.53
N VAL A 305 -5.20 11.42 -4.33
CA VAL A 305 -5.40 12.88 -4.37
C VAL A 305 -4.95 13.56 -3.06
N GLY A 306 -5.02 12.86 -1.93
CA GLY A 306 -4.94 13.44 -0.58
C GLY A 306 -3.55 13.67 0.02
N ALA A 307 -2.45 13.57 -0.75
CA ALA A 307 -1.05 13.74 -0.30
C ALA A 307 -0.54 12.82 0.84
N GLU A 308 -1.42 12.09 1.55
CA GLU A 308 -1.06 11.11 2.58
C GLU A 308 -1.02 9.69 2.00
N LEU A 309 0.08 9.35 1.33
CA LEU A 309 0.20 8.09 0.58
C LEU A 309 0.94 7.02 1.40
N LYS A 310 0.19 6.30 2.26
CA LYS A 310 0.66 5.00 2.76
C LYS A 310 0.39 3.92 1.71
N MET A 311 1.39 3.70 0.85
CA MET A 311 1.30 2.76 -0.28
C MET A 311 0.90 1.35 0.13
N ASP A 312 1.30 0.91 1.33
CA ASP A 312 0.94 -0.41 1.83
C ASP A 312 -0.58 -0.60 2.02
N MET A 313 -1.27 0.40 2.58
CA MET A 313 -2.73 0.37 2.72
C MET A 313 -3.43 0.43 1.36
N LEU A 314 -2.90 1.24 0.44
CA LEU A 314 -3.42 1.37 -0.92
C LEU A 314 -3.47 0.03 -1.64
N PHE A 315 -2.35 -0.69 -1.66
CA PHE A 315 -2.29 -1.98 -2.32
C PHE A 315 -3.00 -3.10 -1.56
N ALA A 316 -3.15 -2.98 -0.23
CA ALA A 316 -4.05 -3.85 0.52
C ALA A 316 -5.51 -3.70 0.06
N VAL A 317 -5.96 -2.47 -0.19
CA VAL A 317 -7.30 -2.21 -0.73
C VAL A 317 -7.43 -2.74 -2.16
N CYS A 318 -6.41 -2.59 -3.00
CA CYS A 318 -6.41 -3.21 -4.33
C CYS A 318 -6.50 -4.75 -4.25
N ASP A 319 -5.92 -5.39 -3.23
CA ASP A 319 -6.04 -6.84 -2.98
C ASP A 319 -7.49 -7.25 -2.68
N LEU A 320 -8.20 -6.47 -1.85
CA LEU A 320 -9.63 -6.68 -1.59
C LEU A 320 -10.49 -6.46 -2.83
N LEU A 321 -10.17 -5.42 -3.61
CA LEU A 321 -10.83 -5.14 -4.88
C LEU A 321 -10.67 -6.31 -5.87
N ARG A 322 -9.52 -7.01 -5.84
CA ARG A 322 -9.30 -8.23 -6.62
C ARG A 322 -10.26 -9.35 -6.24
N LEU A 323 -10.60 -9.50 -4.96
CA LEU A 323 -11.59 -10.51 -4.52
C LEU A 323 -12.97 -10.21 -5.10
N LEU A 324 -13.39 -8.93 -5.11
CA LEU A 324 -14.64 -8.51 -5.76
C LEU A 324 -14.61 -8.74 -7.27
N HIS A 325 -13.47 -8.46 -7.90
CA HIS A 325 -13.28 -8.72 -9.33
C HIS A 325 -13.42 -10.22 -9.65
N GLU A 326 -12.82 -11.09 -8.84
CA GLU A 326 -12.94 -12.55 -9.01
C GLU A 326 -14.39 -13.04 -8.87
N ILE A 327 -15.15 -12.47 -7.92
CA ILE A 327 -16.59 -12.74 -7.79
C ILE A 327 -17.33 -12.29 -9.06
N ASN A 328 -17.03 -11.10 -9.58
CA ASN A 328 -17.67 -10.59 -10.79
C ASN A 328 -17.30 -11.40 -12.04
N GLU A 329 -16.05 -11.88 -12.13
CA GLU A 329 -15.58 -12.69 -13.25
C GLU A 329 -16.30 -14.04 -13.31
N LYS A 330 -16.51 -14.68 -12.15
CA LYS A 330 -17.20 -15.97 -12.06
C LYS A 330 -18.71 -15.86 -12.25
N SER A 331 -19.31 -14.80 -11.73
CA SER A 331 -20.78 -14.70 -11.65
C SER A 331 -21.40 -13.75 -12.67
N ARG A 332 -20.65 -12.79 -13.20
CA ARG A 332 -21.13 -11.68 -14.05
C ARG A 332 -22.32 -10.94 -13.44
N LYS A 333 -22.43 -10.96 -12.11
CA LYS A 333 -23.70 -10.74 -11.44
C LYS A 333 -23.99 -9.29 -11.14
N PHE A 334 -22.97 -8.47 -10.84
CA PHE A 334 -23.24 -7.14 -10.29
C PHE A 334 -22.81 -5.99 -11.19
N CYS A 335 -21.64 -6.00 -11.83
CA CYS A 335 -21.22 -4.84 -12.63
C CYS A 335 -20.49 -5.20 -13.92
N GLU A 336 -20.41 -4.23 -14.83
CA GLU A 336 -19.49 -4.32 -15.97
C GLU A 336 -18.04 -4.21 -15.50
N PHE A 337 -17.10 -4.76 -16.28
CA PHE A 337 -15.67 -4.65 -15.95
C PHE A 337 -15.14 -3.22 -15.96
N SER A 338 -15.78 -2.32 -16.71
CA SER A 338 -15.49 -0.89 -16.71
C SER A 338 -15.70 -0.25 -15.33
N ALA A 339 -16.60 -0.79 -14.51
CA ALA A 339 -16.84 -0.29 -13.15
C ALA A 339 -15.65 -0.51 -12.21
N PHE A 340 -14.71 -1.40 -12.54
CA PHE A 340 -13.49 -1.60 -11.78
C PHE A 340 -12.39 -0.59 -12.13
N TYR A 341 -12.55 0.20 -13.20
CA TYR A 341 -11.56 1.22 -13.55
C TYR A 341 -11.60 2.35 -12.52
N ASN A 342 -10.43 2.77 -12.04
CA ASN A 342 -10.36 3.90 -11.11
C ASN A 342 -9.78 5.13 -11.82
N ASP A 343 -10.57 6.18 -11.96
CA ASP A 343 -10.17 7.38 -12.70
C ASP A 343 -8.89 8.01 -12.15
N ALA A 344 -8.75 8.11 -10.83
CA ALA A 344 -7.55 8.71 -10.22
C ALA A 344 -6.28 7.88 -10.50
N VAL A 345 -6.38 6.56 -10.56
CA VAL A 345 -5.25 5.71 -10.98
C VAL A 345 -4.87 5.96 -12.44
N ASN A 346 -5.87 6.16 -13.31
CA ASN A 346 -5.64 6.35 -14.74
C ASN A 346 -5.25 7.79 -15.11
N SER A 347 -5.53 8.80 -14.26
CA SER A 347 -5.21 10.21 -14.53
C SER A 347 -4.05 10.78 -13.71
N GLU A 348 -3.95 10.47 -12.41
CA GLU A 348 -3.00 11.10 -11.50
C GLU A 348 -1.66 10.36 -11.40
N LEU A 349 -1.65 9.08 -11.76
CA LEU A 349 -0.47 8.23 -11.62
C LEU A 349 0.51 8.45 -12.78
N ASN A 350 1.79 8.63 -12.47
CA ASN A 350 2.83 8.46 -13.47
C ASN A 350 3.01 6.96 -13.77
N LEU A 351 2.27 6.46 -14.77
CA LEU A 351 2.26 5.05 -15.17
C LEU A 351 3.64 4.54 -15.58
N LEU A 352 4.54 5.38 -16.09
CA LEU A 352 5.90 4.96 -16.44
C LEU A 352 6.71 4.63 -15.17
N THR A 353 6.62 5.49 -14.16
CA THR A 353 7.27 5.25 -12.86
C THR A 353 6.66 4.05 -12.14
N ASP A 354 5.33 3.91 -12.17
CA ASP A 354 4.66 2.76 -11.57
C ASP A 354 5.03 1.45 -12.29
N TYR A 355 5.06 1.43 -13.62
CA TYR A 355 5.49 0.28 -14.42
C TYR A 355 6.92 -0.17 -14.08
N ALA A 356 7.85 0.76 -13.82
CA ALA A 356 9.21 0.42 -13.43
C ALA A 356 9.31 -0.35 -12.09
N ASN A 357 8.29 -0.22 -11.23
CA ASN A 357 8.18 -0.95 -9.96
C ASN A 357 7.34 -2.23 -10.09
N SER A 358 6.70 -2.44 -11.23
CA SER A 358 5.79 -3.58 -11.47
C SER A 358 6.50 -4.92 -11.48
N GLY A 359 5.76 -5.97 -11.13
CA GLY A 359 6.27 -7.34 -11.19
C GLY A 359 6.58 -7.78 -12.61
N VAL A 360 5.90 -7.19 -13.61
CA VAL A 360 6.13 -7.43 -15.03
C VAL A 360 7.53 -6.95 -15.41
N PHE A 361 7.87 -5.70 -15.11
CA PHE A 361 9.21 -5.17 -15.37
C PHE A 361 10.31 -5.95 -14.63
N LEU A 362 10.06 -6.26 -13.35
CA LEU A 362 11.03 -6.98 -12.51
C LEU A 362 11.30 -8.41 -12.99
N LYS A 363 10.32 -9.12 -13.55
CA LYS A 363 10.52 -10.46 -14.16
C LYS A 363 11.54 -10.43 -15.30
N HIS A 364 11.62 -9.32 -16.03
CA HIS A 364 12.57 -9.22 -17.12
C HIS A 364 13.98 -8.91 -16.61
N ARG A 365 14.16 -8.21 -15.47
CA ARG A 365 15.48 -7.77 -14.98
C ARG A 365 16.41 -8.96 -14.63
N PRO A 366 17.64 -9.03 -15.17
CA PRO A 366 18.51 -10.22 -15.08
C PRO A 366 19.25 -10.37 -13.74
N THR A 367 18.97 -9.53 -12.74
CA THR A 367 19.70 -9.49 -11.46
C THR A 367 18.78 -9.80 -10.27
N THR A 368 19.15 -10.88 -9.58
CA THR A 368 18.93 -11.18 -8.15
C THR A 368 17.52 -11.53 -7.65
N HIS A 369 17.46 -12.73 -7.05
CA HIS A 369 16.54 -13.25 -6.02
C HIS A 369 15.06 -12.85 -6.13
N GLN A 370 14.20 -13.86 -6.27
CA GLN A 370 12.78 -13.79 -5.88
C GLN A 370 12.67 -13.48 -4.38
N THR A 371 12.96 -12.25 -3.98
CA THR A 371 12.56 -11.70 -2.70
C THR A 371 11.06 -11.44 -2.80
N THR A 372 10.30 -11.99 -1.86
CA THR A 372 8.92 -11.60 -1.61
C THR A 372 8.84 -10.09 -1.51
N ARG A 373 8.23 -9.42 -2.50
CA ARG A 373 8.06 -7.95 -2.52
C ARG A 373 7.26 -7.53 -1.31
N GLN A 374 7.68 -6.45 -0.66
CA GLN A 374 6.89 -5.85 0.39
C GLN A 374 5.62 -5.24 -0.21
N LEU A 375 4.57 -5.13 0.60
CA LEU A 375 3.29 -4.59 0.17
C LEU A 375 3.42 -3.16 -0.39
N SER A 376 4.31 -2.35 0.17
CA SER A 376 4.61 -0.98 -0.29
C SER A 376 5.41 -0.91 -1.60
N GLU A 377 5.95 -2.03 -2.08
CA GLU A 377 6.72 -2.14 -3.32
C GLU A 377 5.88 -2.65 -4.49
N LEU A 378 4.58 -2.87 -4.27
CA LEU A 378 3.66 -3.20 -5.35
C LEU A 378 3.43 -1.97 -6.24
N SER A 379 2.86 -2.22 -7.41
CA SER A 379 2.50 -1.19 -8.38
C SER A 379 1.07 -1.41 -8.86
N PHE A 380 0.41 -0.36 -9.33
CA PHE A 380 -0.93 -0.49 -9.91
C PHE A 380 -0.95 -1.38 -11.17
N CYS A 381 0.17 -1.49 -11.87
CA CYS A 381 0.36 -2.45 -12.96
C CYS A 381 0.26 -3.92 -12.50
N ASP A 382 0.41 -4.23 -11.20
CA ASP A 382 0.14 -5.56 -10.65
C ASP A 382 -1.39 -5.85 -10.49
N PHE A 383 -2.25 -4.85 -10.70
CA PHE A 383 -3.71 -4.92 -10.57
C PHE A 383 -4.42 -4.47 -11.87
N PRO A 384 -4.24 -5.18 -13.00
CA PRO A 384 -4.68 -4.67 -14.32
C PRO A 384 -6.19 -4.42 -14.43
N PHE A 385 -7.03 -5.02 -13.59
CA PHE A 385 -8.48 -4.77 -13.62
C PHE A 385 -8.83 -3.31 -13.25
N ILE A 386 -7.95 -2.59 -12.55
CA ILE A 386 -8.16 -1.19 -12.17
C ILE A 386 -7.81 -0.19 -13.27
N LEU A 387 -7.03 -0.63 -14.26
CA LEU A 387 -6.55 0.19 -15.36
C LEU A 387 -7.57 0.17 -16.51
N ASP A 388 -7.80 1.32 -17.10
CA ASP A 388 -8.63 1.45 -18.29
C ASP A 388 -7.88 0.95 -19.56
N PRO A 389 -8.55 0.80 -20.70
CA PRO A 389 -7.91 0.32 -21.93
C PRO A 389 -6.76 1.22 -22.41
N ALA A 390 -6.86 2.54 -22.21
CA ALA A 390 -5.83 3.49 -22.63
C ALA A 390 -4.55 3.31 -21.81
N SER A 391 -4.67 3.25 -20.48
CA SER A 391 -3.57 3.03 -19.55
C SER A 391 -2.93 1.66 -19.75
N LYS A 392 -3.75 0.62 -20.00
CA LYS A 392 -3.24 -0.71 -20.38
C LYS A 392 -2.42 -0.68 -21.67
N SER A 393 -2.91 0.02 -22.70
CA SER A 393 -2.17 0.17 -23.96
C SER A 393 -0.84 0.89 -23.74
N LEU A 394 -0.81 1.88 -22.85
CA LEU A 394 0.41 2.61 -22.52
C LEU A 394 1.43 1.73 -21.78
N VAL A 395 0.96 0.91 -20.82
CA VAL A 395 1.81 -0.08 -20.12
C VAL A 395 2.42 -1.08 -21.11
N LEU A 396 1.63 -1.58 -22.07
CA LEU A 396 2.14 -2.48 -23.12
C LEU A 396 3.17 -1.78 -24.03
N HIS A 397 2.98 -0.50 -24.33
CA HIS A 397 3.96 0.28 -25.09
C HIS A 397 5.29 0.40 -24.34
N PHE A 398 5.26 0.70 -23.04
CA PHE A 398 6.46 0.74 -22.20
C PHE A 398 7.20 -0.61 -22.17
N ASP A 399 6.45 -1.70 -22.08
CA ASP A 399 7.01 -3.06 -22.09
C ASP A 399 7.68 -3.39 -23.44
N ALA A 400 7.02 -3.06 -24.55
CA ALA A 400 7.56 -3.25 -25.90
C ALA A 400 8.86 -2.46 -26.12
N GLU A 401 8.88 -1.18 -25.75
CA GLU A 401 10.09 -0.35 -25.85
C GLU A 401 11.24 -0.92 -25.00
N TYR A 402 10.94 -1.38 -23.79
CA TYR A 402 11.92 -1.96 -22.89
C TYR A 402 12.53 -3.25 -23.46
N GLN A 403 11.68 -4.17 -23.94
CA GLN A 403 12.13 -5.43 -24.55
C GLN A 403 12.94 -5.20 -25.82
N GLN A 404 12.55 -4.22 -26.64
CA GLN A 404 13.29 -3.85 -27.85
C GLN A 404 14.69 -3.34 -27.49
N ARG A 405 14.81 -2.41 -26.53
CA ARG A 405 16.11 -1.89 -26.09
C ARG A 405 17.01 -3.00 -25.55
N ARG A 406 16.46 -3.94 -24.78
CA ARG A 406 17.22 -5.10 -24.28
C ARG A 406 17.70 -6.02 -25.38
N THR A 407 16.86 -6.29 -26.38
CA THR A 407 17.22 -7.14 -27.51
C THR A 407 18.34 -6.51 -28.33
N VAL A 408 18.26 -5.20 -28.59
CA VAL A 408 19.30 -4.45 -29.29
C VAL A 408 20.61 -4.47 -28.51
N HIS A 409 20.59 -4.16 -27.20
CA HIS A 409 21.79 -4.19 -26.37
C HIS A 409 22.38 -5.60 -26.22
N GLY A 410 21.54 -6.64 -26.14
CA GLY A 410 21.99 -8.03 -26.10
C GLY A 410 22.49 -8.58 -27.43
N SER A 411 22.13 -7.97 -28.56
CA SER A 411 22.66 -8.34 -29.88
C SER A 411 23.99 -7.65 -30.22
N LEU A 412 24.36 -6.62 -29.45
CA LEU A 412 25.60 -5.85 -29.60
C LEU A 412 26.71 -6.29 -28.63
N ALA A 413 26.41 -7.20 -27.70
CA ALA A 413 27.35 -7.84 -26.78
C ALA A 413 27.65 -9.26 -27.26
#